data_AF-A0A9E5KVJ8-F1
#
_entry.id   AF-A0A9E5KVJ8-F1
#
_cell.length_a   1.000
_cell.length_b   1.000
_cell.length_c   1.000
_cell.angle_alpha   90.00
_cell.angle_beta   90.00
_cell.angle_gamma   90.00
#
_symmetry.space_group_name_H-M   'P 1'
#
loop_
_entity.id
_entity.type
_entity.pdbx_description
1 polymer ?
#
loop_
_entity_poly.entity_id
_entity_poly.type
_entity_poly.pdbx_seq_one_letter_code
_entity_poly.pdbx_strand_id
1 'polypeptide(L)'
;MDTTALKNFAQKARVDLIHQVGAQLKLVLASDSLARREQDKSVRALEEQIERKTKEVVIEEVAYTWFNRFCALRFMDVNRYNSVGVVSPSEGQTQPEILADAKMGVFDEDVVSKRTKDIVLDLLSGRLKSKDAQGEAYRLLLVSYCNHLNRTI
;
A
#
# COMPACT_ATOMS: atom_id res chain seq x y z
N MET A 1 11.77 -20.12 20.01
CA MET A 1 11.00 -19.55 18.89
C MET A 1 11.45 -20.29 17.63
N ASP A 2 10.56 -20.97 16.91
CA ASP A 2 10.92 -21.63 15.65
C ASP A 2 11.06 -20.57 14.54
N THR A 3 12.30 -20.23 14.20
CA THR A 3 12.63 -19.23 13.19
C THR A 3 12.51 -19.77 11.76
N THR A 4 12.38 -21.09 11.59
CA THR A 4 12.32 -21.73 10.27
C THR A 4 11.01 -21.39 9.56
N ALA A 5 9.89 -21.50 10.29
CA ALA A 5 8.58 -21.12 9.77
C ALA A 5 8.55 -19.64 9.35
N LEU A 6 9.11 -18.76 10.19
CA LEU A 6 9.20 -17.33 9.90
C LEU A 6 10.08 -17.04 8.67
N LYS A 7 11.23 -17.71 8.55
CA LYS A 7 12.13 -17.59 7.40
C LYS A 7 11.43 -18.01 6.11
N ASN A 8 10.77 -19.16 6.11
CA ASN A 8 10.05 -19.68 4.94
C ASN A 8 8.90 -18.75 4.55
N PHE A 9 8.16 -18.22 5.52
CA PHE A 9 7.11 -17.23 5.28
C PHE A 9 7.67 -15.96 4.64
N ALA A 10 8.74 -15.38 5.18
CA ALA A 10 9.33 -14.15 4.65
C ALA A 10 9.85 -14.32 3.21
N GLN A 11 10.50 -15.45 2.93
CA GLN A 11 10.95 -15.78 1.57
C GLN A 11 9.79 -15.89 0.60
N LYS A 12 8.72 -16.62 0.98
CA LYS A 12 7.53 -16.76 0.15
C LYS A 12 6.83 -15.42 -0.07
N ALA A 13 6.62 -14.63 0.98
CA ALA A 13 5.97 -13.32 0.90
C ALA A 13 6.71 -12.37 -0.06
N ARG A 14 8.06 -12.39 -0.07
CA ARG A 14 8.86 -11.60 -1.01
C ARG A 14 8.62 -12.05 -2.47
N VAL A 15 8.64 -13.36 -2.71
CA VAL A 15 8.40 -13.92 -4.06
C VAL A 15 6.98 -13.59 -4.54
N ASP A 16 5.98 -13.78 -3.69
CA ASP A 16 4.59 -13.47 -4.00
C ASP A 16 4.41 -11.98 -4.34
N LEU A 17 5.08 -11.08 -3.61
CA LEU A 17 5.04 -9.65 -3.88
C LEU A 17 5.69 -9.29 -5.23
N ILE A 18 6.83 -9.90 -5.58
CA ILE A 18 7.46 -9.74 -6.90
C ILE A 18 6.49 -10.14 -8.01
N HIS A 19 5.79 -11.28 -7.86
CA HIS A 19 4.78 -11.71 -8.83
C HIS A 19 3.61 -10.73 -8.95
N GLN A 20 3.10 -10.23 -7.82
CA GLN A 20 2.01 -9.26 -7.81
C GLN A 20 2.40 -7.93 -8.45
N VAL A 21 3.59 -7.41 -8.14
CA VAL A 21 4.14 -6.19 -8.77
C VAL A 21 4.32 -6.40 -10.28
N GLY A 22 4.84 -7.56 -10.69
CA GLY A 22 4.96 -7.90 -12.11
C GLY A 22 3.62 -7.96 -12.84
N ALA A 23 2.58 -8.50 -12.19
CA ALA A 23 1.22 -8.52 -12.74
C ALA A 23 0.64 -7.10 -12.86
N GLN A 24 0.81 -6.27 -11.82
CA GLN A 24 0.36 -4.86 -11.85
C GLN A 24 1.10 -4.06 -12.93
N LEU A 25 2.41 -4.26 -13.09
CA LEU A 25 3.19 -3.59 -14.13
C LEU A 25 2.67 -3.92 -15.53
N LYS A 26 2.28 -5.18 -15.79
CA LYS A 26 1.65 -5.56 -17.06
C LYS A 26 0.33 -4.81 -17.30
N LEU A 27 -0.51 -4.67 -16.27
CA LEU A 27 -1.79 -3.96 -16.37
C LEU A 27 -1.59 -2.46 -16.63
N VAL A 28 -0.63 -1.83 -15.94
CA VAL A 28 -0.33 -0.40 -16.10
C VAL A 28 0.24 -0.10 -17.49
N LEU A 29 1.12 -0.96 -18.01
CA LEU A 29 1.77 -0.75 -19.31
C LEU A 29 0.92 -1.17 -20.52
N ALA A 30 -0.23 -1.83 -20.33
CA ALA A 30 -1.13 -2.18 -21.44
C ALA A 30 -1.52 -0.93 -22.25
N SER A 31 -1.61 -1.06 -23.58
CA SER A 31 -1.76 0.08 -24.49
C SER A 31 -3.01 0.92 -24.22
N ASP A 32 -4.08 0.29 -23.76
CA ASP A 32 -5.38 0.90 -23.47
C ASP A 32 -5.63 1.08 -21.96
N SER A 33 -4.60 0.92 -21.11
CA SER A 33 -4.77 1.01 -19.66
C SER A 33 -5.31 2.37 -19.21
N LEU A 34 -6.12 2.36 -18.14
CA LEU A 34 -6.58 3.61 -17.52
C LEU A 34 -5.41 4.46 -17.03
N ALA A 35 -4.35 3.83 -16.54
CA ALA A 35 -3.15 4.52 -16.07
C ALA A 35 -2.49 5.36 -17.18
N ARG A 36 -2.43 4.87 -18.43
CA ARG A 36 -1.92 5.67 -19.56
C ARG A 36 -2.80 6.87 -19.88
N ARG A 37 -4.12 6.74 -19.74
CA ARG A 37 -5.08 7.81 -20.04
C ARG A 37 -5.07 8.91 -18.97
N GLU A 38 -5.01 8.51 -17.70
CA GLU A 38 -5.14 9.43 -16.56
C GLU A 38 -3.79 9.94 -16.04
N GLN A 39 -2.71 9.18 -16.24
CA GLN A 39 -1.39 9.42 -15.65
C GLN A 39 -0.26 9.23 -16.69
N ASP A 40 -0.46 9.72 -17.92
CA ASP A 40 0.47 9.59 -19.06
C ASP A 40 1.93 9.91 -18.67
N LYS A 41 2.17 11.04 -17.99
CA LYS A 41 3.53 11.43 -17.55
C LYS A 41 4.19 10.39 -16.63
N SER A 42 3.43 9.84 -15.69
CA SER A 42 3.93 8.84 -14.74
C SER A 42 4.23 7.51 -15.44
N VAL A 43 3.40 7.12 -16.41
CA VAL A 43 3.64 5.89 -17.19
C VAL A 43 4.86 6.04 -18.09
N ARG A 44 5.04 7.17 -18.77
CA ARG A 44 6.25 7.41 -19.58
C ARG A 44 7.52 7.38 -18.74
N ALA A 45 7.51 8.02 -17.57
CA ALA A 45 8.65 7.98 -16.66
C ALA A 45 8.98 6.54 -16.19
N LEU A 46 7.95 5.70 -16.01
CA LEU A 46 8.12 4.28 -15.71
C LEU A 46 8.69 3.50 -16.90
N GLU A 47 8.27 3.78 -18.12
CA GLU A 47 8.84 3.18 -19.34
C GLU A 47 10.33 3.54 -19.49
N GLU A 48 10.70 4.80 -19.29
CA GLU A 48 12.10 5.21 -19.31
C GLU A 48 12.94 4.53 -18.21
N GLN A 49 12.37 4.30 -17.02
CA GLN A 49 13.03 3.53 -15.96
C GLN A 49 13.31 2.09 -16.42
N ILE A 50 12.34 1.48 -17.10
CA ILE A 50 12.46 0.11 -17.63
C ILE A 50 13.50 0.05 -18.75
N GLU A 51 13.55 1.04 -19.64
CA GLU A 51 14.58 1.13 -20.68
C GLU A 51 15.99 1.24 -20.07
N ARG A 52 16.14 1.97 -18.96
CA ARG A 52 17.43 2.14 -18.27
C ARG A 52 17.88 0.92 -17.46
N LYS A 53 16.96 0.15 -16.87
CA LYS A 53 17.28 -0.89 -15.86
C LYS A 53 16.83 -2.31 -16.19
N THR A 54 15.98 -2.50 -17.20
CA THR A 54 15.11 -3.67 -17.45
C THR A 54 13.86 -3.73 -16.57
N LYS A 55 12.87 -4.51 -17.04
CA LYS A 55 11.58 -4.70 -16.38
C LYS A 55 11.73 -5.46 -15.06
N GLU A 56 12.58 -6.47 -15.06
CA GLU A 56 12.82 -7.36 -13.92
C GLU A 56 13.42 -6.57 -12.75
N VAL A 57 14.41 -5.72 -13.02
CA VAL A 57 15.02 -4.87 -11.99
C VAL A 57 14.00 -3.89 -11.41
N VAL A 58 13.19 -3.23 -12.25
CA VAL A 58 12.14 -2.31 -11.77
C VAL A 58 11.12 -3.04 -10.89
N ILE A 59 10.69 -4.26 -11.27
CA ILE A 59 9.79 -5.07 -10.45
C ILE A 59 10.43 -5.39 -9.10
N GLU A 60 11.68 -5.83 -9.09
CA GLU A 60 12.40 -6.17 -7.86
C GLU A 60 12.58 -4.97 -6.93
N GLU A 61 12.96 -3.79 -7.47
CA GLU A 61 13.13 -2.56 -6.68
C GLU A 61 11.80 -2.12 -6.04
N VAL A 62 10.70 -2.14 -6.80
CA VAL A 62 9.37 -1.77 -6.30
C VAL A 62 8.89 -2.77 -5.25
N ALA A 63 9.04 -4.08 -5.51
CA ALA A 63 8.67 -5.12 -4.55
C ALA A 63 9.51 -5.02 -3.26
N TYR A 64 10.81 -4.78 -3.38
CA TYR A 64 11.70 -4.57 -2.23
C TYR A 64 11.30 -3.35 -1.41
N THR A 65 11.01 -2.23 -2.07
CA THR A 65 10.55 -1.00 -1.42
C THR A 65 9.29 -1.24 -0.60
N TRP A 66 8.29 -1.91 -1.19
CA TRP A 66 7.03 -2.19 -0.50
C TRP A 66 7.19 -3.25 0.60
N PHE A 67 7.98 -4.30 0.37
CA PHE A 67 8.27 -5.31 1.40
C PHE A 67 8.87 -4.64 2.65
N ASN A 68 9.87 -3.78 2.45
CA ASN A 68 10.51 -3.06 3.55
C ASN A 68 9.54 -2.10 4.25
N ARG A 69 8.69 -1.39 3.50
CA ARG A 69 7.64 -0.54 4.08
C ARG A 69 6.67 -1.34 4.95
N PHE A 70 6.24 -2.51 4.49
CA PHE A 70 5.37 -3.38 5.28
C PHE A 70 6.07 -3.92 6.53
N CYS A 71 7.33 -4.32 6.43
CA CYS A 71 8.12 -4.73 7.60
C CYS A 71 8.28 -3.57 8.60
N ALA A 72 8.58 -2.36 8.13
CA ALA A 72 8.71 -1.18 8.98
C ALA A 72 7.38 -0.86 9.67
N LEU A 73 6.28 -0.78 8.92
CA LEU A 73 4.95 -0.54 9.50
C LEU A 73 4.57 -1.62 10.51
N ARG A 74 4.83 -2.89 10.21
CA ARG A 74 4.56 -3.99 11.15
C ARG A 74 5.39 -3.84 12.43
N PHE A 75 6.66 -3.45 12.32
CA PHE A 75 7.51 -3.18 13.48
C PHE A 75 6.96 -2.00 14.30
N MET A 76 6.54 -0.91 13.64
CA MET A 76 5.95 0.25 14.29
C MET A 76 4.64 -0.09 15.01
N ASP A 77 3.78 -0.93 14.40
CA ASP A 77 2.54 -1.39 15.01
C ASP A 77 2.80 -2.22 16.28
N VAL A 78 3.76 -3.17 16.24
CA VAL A 78 4.11 -3.98 17.43
C VAL A 78 4.63 -3.10 18.58
N ASN A 79 5.43 -2.09 18.26
CA ASN A 79 6.05 -1.21 19.25
C ASN A 79 5.20 0.03 19.58
N ARG A 80 3.98 0.13 19.04
CA ARG A 80 3.06 1.25 19.24
C ARG A 80 3.68 2.63 18.95
N TYR A 81 4.49 2.70 17.88
CA TYR A 81 5.04 3.98 17.41
C TYR A 81 4.01 4.81 16.64
N ASN A 82 3.03 4.15 16.03
CA ASN A 82 1.84 4.81 15.48
C ASN A 82 0.71 4.79 16.52
N SER A 83 -0.15 5.80 16.45
CA SER A 83 -1.40 5.90 17.24
C SER A 83 -2.39 4.77 16.93
N VAL A 84 -2.24 4.14 15.77
CA VAL A 84 -3.13 3.10 15.23
C VAL A 84 -2.31 1.98 14.55
N GLY A 85 -2.79 0.74 14.61
CA GLY A 85 -2.25 -0.37 13.83
C GLY A 85 -2.50 -0.17 12.33
N VAL A 86 -1.44 0.19 11.58
CA VAL A 86 -1.57 0.51 10.16
C VAL A 86 -1.71 -0.75 9.31
N VAL A 87 -0.94 -1.80 9.60
CA VAL A 87 -0.98 -3.08 8.88
C VAL A 87 -1.43 -4.24 9.76
N SER A 88 -1.59 -3.98 11.06
CA SER A 88 -1.96 -4.96 12.07
C SER A 88 -3.41 -4.77 12.50
N PRO A 89 -4.15 -5.87 12.74
CA PRO A 89 -5.47 -5.80 13.34
C PRO A 89 -5.40 -5.54 14.85
N SER A 90 -6.47 -5.00 15.42
CA SER A 90 -6.70 -5.04 16.87
C SER A 90 -6.91 -6.48 17.35
N GLU A 91 -6.78 -6.71 18.66
CA GLU A 91 -6.92 -8.04 19.24
C GLU A 91 -8.29 -8.67 18.93
N GLY A 92 -8.29 -9.92 18.45
CA GLY A 92 -9.50 -10.65 18.05
C GLY A 92 -10.11 -10.21 16.72
N GLN A 93 -9.50 -9.27 15.99
CA GLN A 93 -9.96 -8.80 14.68
C GLN A 93 -9.06 -9.33 13.54
N THR A 94 -9.57 -9.24 12.31
CA THR A 94 -8.83 -9.68 11.10
C THR A 94 -8.49 -8.52 10.16
N GLN A 95 -9.21 -7.41 10.23
CA GLN A 95 -8.93 -6.22 9.42
C GLN A 95 -7.90 -5.33 10.11
N PRO A 96 -7.04 -4.61 9.36
CA PRO A 96 -6.15 -3.60 9.92
C PRO A 96 -6.92 -2.58 10.75
N GLU A 97 -6.38 -2.20 11.90
CA GLU A 97 -7.02 -1.30 12.86
C GLU A 97 -7.33 0.07 12.22
N ILE A 98 -6.42 0.61 11.42
CA ILE A 98 -6.63 1.86 10.68
C ILE A 98 -7.88 1.87 9.78
N LEU A 99 -8.27 0.70 9.23
CA LEU A 99 -9.48 0.58 8.43
C LEU A 99 -10.74 0.49 9.31
N ALA A 100 -10.62 -0.11 10.51
CA ALA A 100 -11.69 -0.13 11.50
C ALA A 100 -12.01 1.30 11.97
N ASP A 101 -10.98 2.05 12.33
CA ASP A 101 -11.07 3.44 12.77
C ASP A 101 -11.68 4.34 11.69
N ALA A 102 -11.21 4.21 10.45
CA ALA A 102 -11.76 4.98 9.33
C ALA A 102 -13.26 4.72 9.10
N LYS A 103 -13.74 3.48 9.30
CA LYS A 103 -15.18 3.14 9.24
C LYS A 103 -15.99 3.83 10.34
N MET A 104 -15.35 4.14 11.47
CA MET A 104 -15.94 4.89 12.58
C MET A 104 -15.74 6.42 12.46
N GLY A 105 -15.11 6.88 11.39
CA GLY A 105 -14.82 8.30 11.18
C GLY A 105 -13.61 8.82 11.95
N VAL A 106 -12.79 7.93 12.50
CA VAL A 106 -11.57 8.26 13.26
C VAL A 106 -10.37 8.28 12.31
N PHE A 107 -9.63 9.38 12.31
CA PHE A 107 -8.44 9.58 11.47
C PHE A 107 -7.37 10.34 12.25
N ASP A 108 -6.12 10.09 11.92
CA ASP A 108 -5.00 10.91 12.33
C ASP A 108 -4.87 12.11 11.37
N GLU A 109 -5.23 13.30 11.84
CA GLU A 109 -5.29 14.53 11.03
C GLU A 109 -3.89 15.06 10.65
N ASP A 110 -2.83 14.63 11.35
CA ASP A 110 -1.44 14.99 11.02
C ASP A 110 -0.87 14.11 9.90
N VAL A 111 -1.48 12.94 9.68
CA VAL A 111 -1.05 11.95 8.68
C VAL A 111 -1.96 11.94 7.46
N VAL A 112 -3.28 11.98 7.66
CA VAL A 112 -4.29 11.83 6.60
C VAL A 112 -4.83 13.20 6.22
N SER A 113 -4.52 13.65 5.00
CA SER A 113 -5.04 14.93 4.51
C SER A 113 -6.58 14.94 4.46
N LYS A 114 -7.19 16.11 4.67
CA LYS A 114 -8.64 16.32 4.55
C LYS A 114 -9.21 15.73 3.24
N ARG A 115 -8.52 15.95 2.12
CA ARG A 115 -8.93 15.40 0.82
C ARG A 115 -8.96 13.88 0.82
N THR A 116 -7.93 13.24 1.37
CA THR A 116 -7.88 11.76 1.48
C THR A 116 -8.98 11.25 2.38
N LYS A 117 -9.20 11.90 3.53
CA LYS A 117 -10.26 11.58 4.48
C LYS A 117 -11.64 11.62 3.82
N ASP A 118 -11.95 12.68 3.09
CA ASP A 118 -13.24 12.82 2.37
C ASP A 118 -13.45 11.68 1.36
N ILE A 119 -12.42 11.34 0.57
CA ILE A 119 -12.49 10.23 -0.39
C ILE A 119 -12.69 8.88 0.31
N VAL A 120 -11.96 8.64 1.40
CA VAL A 120 -12.09 7.40 2.19
C VAL A 120 -13.50 7.28 2.76
N LEU A 121 -14.05 8.35 3.33
CA LEU A 121 -15.42 8.36 3.86
C LEU A 121 -16.45 8.13 2.74
N ASP A 122 -16.28 8.74 1.58
CA ASP A 122 -17.18 8.56 0.44
C ASP A 122 -17.14 7.11 -0.09
N LEU A 123 -15.96 6.48 -0.14
CA LEU A 123 -15.79 5.06 -0.48
C LEU A 123 -16.49 4.15 0.54
N LEU A 124 -16.20 4.34 1.83
CA LEU A 124 -16.70 3.48 2.90
C LEU A 124 -18.22 3.64 3.12
N SER A 125 -18.78 4.82 2.84
CA SER A 125 -20.22 5.04 2.89
C SER A 125 -20.96 4.67 1.60
N GLY A 126 -20.26 4.22 0.56
CA GLY A 126 -20.85 3.89 -0.75
C GLY A 126 -21.31 5.09 -1.58
N ARG A 127 -20.93 6.32 -1.21
CA ARG A 127 -21.20 7.53 -2.01
C ARG A 127 -20.34 7.56 -3.27
N LEU A 128 -19.10 7.08 -3.17
CA LEU A 128 -18.24 6.84 -4.32
C LEU A 128 -18.34 5.37 -4.75
N LYS A 129 -18.72 5.13 -6.01
CA LYS A 129 -18.85 3.77 -6.56
C LYS A 129 -17.46 3.17 -6.76
N SER A 130 -17.22 2.01 -6.16
CA SER A 130 -16.02 1.19 -6.39
C SER A 130 -16.39 -0.30 -6.36
N LYS A 131 -15.61 -1.11 -7.08
CA LYS A 131 -15.70 -2.58 -7.03
C LYS A 131 -15.07 -3.15 -5.75
N ASP A 132 -14.17 -2.41 -5.12
CA ASP A 132 -13.47 -2.77 -3.88
C ASP A 132 -13.24 -1.51 -3.03
N ALA A 133 -14.33 -0.95 -2.49
CA ALA A 133 -14.28 0.31 -1.75
C ALA A 133 -13.39 0.22 -0.50
N GLN A 134 -13.39 -0.92 0.20
CA GLN A 134 -12.57 -1.11 1.40
C GLN A 134 -11.08 -1.25 1.05
N GLY A 135 -10.73 -1.99 0.01
CA GLY A 135 -9.35 -2.10 -0.45
C GLY A 135 -8.81 -0.76 -0.95
N GLU A 136 -9.61 0.01 -1.69
CA GLU A 136 -9.22 1.35 -2.14
C GLU A 136 -9.04 2.33 -0.97
N ALA A 137 -9.96 2.33 -0.01
CA ALA A 137 -9.85 3.12 1.21
C ALA A 137 -8.58 2.77 2.00
N TYR A 138 -8.33 1.47 2.21
CA TYR A 138 -7.15 1.01 2.93
C TYR A 138 -5.85 1.40 2.22
N ARG A 139 -5.79 1.29 0.88
CA ARG A 139 -4.64 1.72 0.09
C ARG A 139 -4.33 3.21 0.29
N LEU A 140 -5.36 4.07 0.30
CA LEU A 140 -5.19 5.51 0.52
C LEU A 140 -4.64 5.81 1.92
N LEU A 141 -5.13 5.12 2.94
CA LEU A 141 -4.65 5.24 4.32
C LEU A 141 -3.21 4.77 4.45
N LEU A 142 -2.89 3.60 3.93
CA LEU A 142 -1.55 3.01 3.92
C LEU A 142 -0.53 3.95 3.26
N VAL A 143 -0.86 4.50 2.08
CA VAL A 143 0.01 5.43 1.36
C VAL A 143 0.18 6.74 2.13
N SER A 144 -0.86 7.23 2.82
CA SER A 144 -0.77 8.44 3.65
C SER A 144 0.25 8.26 4.77
N TYR A 145 0.21 7.13 5.49
CA TYR A 145 1.20 6.80 6.52
C TYR A 145 2.61 6.63 5.94
N CYS A 146 2.77 5.92 4.82
CA CYS A 146 4.08 5.79 4.17
C CYS A 146 4.67 7.16 3.79
N ASN A 147 3.85 8.05 3.24
CA ASN A 147 4.28 9.38 2.81
C ASN A 147 4.61 10.29 3.99
N HIS A 148 3.82 10.22 5.07
CA HIS A 148 4.11 10.96 6.29
C HIS A 148 5.45 10.52 6.87
N LEU A 149 5.65 9.21 7.08
CA LEU A 149 6.90 8.68 7.66
C LEU A 149 8.15 9.02 6.84
N ASN A 150 8.04 9.05 5.50
CA ASN A 150 9.13 9.44 4.62
C ASN A 150 9.49 10.94 4.69
N ARG A 151 8.62 11.78 5.26
CA ARG A 151 8.89 13.22 5.43
C ARG A 151 9.45 13.54 6.81
N THR A 152 9.07 12.76 7.81
CA THR A 152 9.36 13.04 9.22
C THR A 152 10.60 12.28 9.74
N ILE A 153 11.07 11.27 9.01
CA ILE A 153 12.31 10.50 9.28
C ILE A 153 13.33 10.85 8.20
#